data_AF-A0A316I4V4-F1
#
_entry.id   AF-A0A316I4V4-F1
#
_cell.length_a   1.000
_cell.length_b   1.000
_cell.length_c   1.000
_cell.angle_alpha   90.00
_cell.angle_beta   90.00
_cell.angle_gamma   90.00
#
_symmetry.space_group_name_H-M   'P 1'
#
loop_
_entity.id
_entity.type
_entity.pdbx_description
1 polymer ?
#
loop_
_entity_poly.entity_id
_entity_poly.type
_entity_poly.pdbx_seq_one_letter_code
_entity_poly.pdbx_strand_id
1 'polypeptide(L)'
;MRLTVLDHGHRLPARMFFGFTKLVSRVPMSDVPKALLYRPDFFGGVFLDLTAKTMRGPSFWTAGEREYLAMRTSERLQCPFCAVTHAELIQIAGDPSPLRPELLAASAFLDDFTPPDLPRDAAVDALNVSLVFQVVNRLANVFGFELQPGQLKSGTRSLHRFGYRFPRFLTGPGEGTTAELRRAVLEAPAHTPAELRRAAASGEAWGSYAATVRTASHLITDDDIARLKQDHTEDEIFEVTVAAAVGAALSHYDTGRKFLGD
;
A
#
# COMPACT_ATOMS: atom_id res chain seq x y z
N MET A 1 -12.82 2.18 10.33
CA MET A 1 -11.54 1.43 10.47
C MET A 1 -11.20 1.24 11.94
N ARG A 2 -10.24 0.36 12.27
CA ARG A 2 -9.81 0.11 13.67
C ARG A 2 -9.19 1.33 14.36
N LEU A 3 -8.61 2.24 13.58
CA LEU A 3 -8.17 3.55 14.05
C LEU A 3 -9.23 4.60 13.69
N THR A 4 -9.78 5.26 14.70
CA THR A 4 -10.83 6.28 14.54
C THR A 4 -10.31 7.55 13.89
N VAL A 5 -9.02 7.88 14.08
CA VAL A 5 -8.35 9.01 13.42
C VAL A 5 -8.32 8.85 11.90
N LEU A 6 -8.36 7.61 11.38
CA LEU A 6 -8.45 7.39 9.94
C LEU A 6 -9.84 7.73 9.37
N ASP A 7 -10.86 7.87 10.21
CA ASP A 7 -12.18 8.34 9.79
C ASP A 7 -12.38 9.84 10.06
N HIS A 8 -11.71 10.39 11.09
CA HIS A 8 -12.03 11.75 11.59
C HIS A 8 -10.85 12.71 11.76
N GLY A 9 -9.61 12.22 11.85
CA GLY A 9 -8.41 13.03 12.16
C GLY A 9 -7.78 13.72 10.95
N HIS A 10 -8.46 13.78 9.81
CA HIS A 10 -7.93 14.36 8.58
C HIS A 10 -7.77 15.88 8.63
N ARG A 11 -6.76 16.38 7.93
CA ARG A 11 -6.59 17.82 7.67
C ARG A 11 -7.78 18.38 6.89
N LEU A 12 -8.06 19.68 7.05
CA LEU A 12 -9.20 20.35 6.43
C LEU A 12 -9.30 20.11 4.91
N PRO A 13 -8.22 20.20 4.11
CA PRO A 13 -8.30 19.95 2.66
C PRO A 13 -8.79 18.54 2.31
N ALA A 14 -8.31 17.51 3.04
CA ALA A 14 -8.72 16.13 2.83
C ALA A 14 -10.18 15.90 3.24
N ARG A 15 -10.62 16.48 4.38
CA ARG A 15 -12.03 16.42 4.82
C ARG A 15 -12.98 17.02 3.77
N MET A 16 -12.63 18.18 3.23
CA MET A 16 -13.43 18.85 2.20
C MET A 16 -13.48 18.01 0.92
N PHE A 17 -12.35 17.43 0.50
CA PHE A 17 -12.29 16.53 -0.65
C PHE A 17 -13.17 15.28 -0.46
N PHE A 18 -13.16 14.64 0.72
CA PHE A 18 -14.02 13.50 1.02
C PHE A 18 -15.51 13.86 1.01
N GLY A 19 -15.86 15.02 1.58
CA GLY A 19 -17.24 15.52 1.55
C GLY A 19 -17.73 15.76 0.12
N PHE A 20 -16.92 16.43 -0.71
CA PHE A 20 -17.24 16.72 -2.10
C PHE A 20 -17.37 15.45 -2.95
N THR A 21 -16.42 14.53 -2.86
CA THR A 21 -16.45 13.27 -3.61
C THR A 21 -17.67 12.43 -3.23
N LYS A 22 -18.01 12.34 -1.93
CA LYS A 22 -19.23 11.68 -1.46
C LYS A 22 -20.50 12.34 -2.01
N LEU A 23 -20.54 13.68 -2.06
CA LEU A 23 -21.70 14.40 -2.59
C LEU A 23 -21.93 14.09 -4.07
N VAL A 24 -20.86 14.06 -4.88
CA VAL A 24 -20.92 13.82 -6.33
C VAL A 24 -21.20 12.36 -6.66
N SER A 25 -20.51 11.42 -6.01
CA SER A 25 -20.63 9.98 -6.31
C SER A 25 -21.79 9.30 -5.59
N ARG A 26 -22.32 9.92 -4.51
CA ARG A 26 -23.23 9.33 -3.52
C ARG A 26 -22.66 8.10 -2.79
N VAL A 27 -21.35 7.89 -2.87
CA VAL A 27 -20.63 6.77 -2.25
C VAL A 27 -19.58 7.35 -1.29
N PRO A 28 -19.52 6.90 -0.03
CA PRO A 28 -18.49 7.38 0.90
C PRO A 28 -17.09 7.00 0.40
N MET A 29 -16.09 7.82 0.75
CA MET A 29 -14.69 7.52 0.45
C MET A 29 -14.30 6.15 1.00
N SER A 30 -13.60 5.34 0.21
CA SER A 30 -13.07 4.05 0.66
C SER A 30 -11.94 4.24 1.66
N ASP A 31 -11.57 3.17 2.35
CA ASP A 31 -10.60 3.24 3.44
C ASP A 31 -9.17 3.48 2.96
N VAL A 32 -8.83 3.07 1.73
CA VAL A 32 -7.49 3.31 1.15
C VAL A 32 -7.17 4.81 1.07
N PRO A 33 -7.95 5.69 0.40
CA PRO A 33 -7.65 7.11 0.36
C PRO A 33 -7.67 7.77 1.73
N LYS A 34 -8.51 7.31 2.67
CA LYS A 34 -8.48 7.80 4.04
C LYS A 34 -7.13 7.51 4.69
N ALA A 35 -6.67 6.25 4.68
CA ALA A 35 -5.38 5.89 5.25
C ALA A 35 -4.20 6.63 4.60
N LEU A 36 -4.20 6.72 3.26
CA LEU A 36 -3.11 7.37 2.52
C LEU A 36 -3.12 8.90 2.63
N LEU A 37 -4.25 9.55 2.92
CA LEU A 37 -4.32 11.00 3.07
C LEU A 37 -4.36 11.48 4.54
N TYR A 38 -4.27 10.56 5.51
CA TYR A 38 -4.24 10.90 6.92
C TYR A 38 -3.01 11.75 7.28
N ARG A 39 -1.83 11.27 6.87
CA ARG A 39 -0.52 11.90 7.13
C ARG A 39 0.30 11.97 5.82
N PRO A 40 -0.09 12.85 4.88
CA PRO A 40 0.53 12.90 3.56
C PRO A 40 2.01 13.28 3.62
N ASP A 41 2.42 14.13 4.56
CA ASP A 41 3.82 14.57 4.69
C ASP A 41 4.74 13.47 5.26
N PHE A 42 4.19 12.51 6.01
CA PHE A 42 4.95 11.40 6.61
C PHE A 42 5.09 10.22 5.63
N PHE A 43 4.02 9.88 4.91
CA PHE A 43 3.95 8.65 4.13
C PHE A 43 3.15 8.85 2.84
N GLY A 44 1.93 9.38 2.98
CA GLY A 44 0.93 9.36 1.92
C GLY A 44 1.34 9.99 0.60
N GLY A 45 1.96 11.16 0.64
CA GLY A 45 2.32 11.92 -0.55
C GLY A 45 3.35 11.21 -1.42
N VAL A 46 4.46 10.78 -0.80
CA VAL A 46 5.52 10.01 -1.46
C VAL A 46 4.99 8.69 -1.97
N PHE A 47 4.20 7.98 -1.15
CA PHE A 47 3.67 6.67 -1.50
C PHE A 47 2.64 6.72 -2.64
N LEU A 48 1.75 7.72 -2.65
CA LEU A 48 0.78 7.90 -3.74
C LEU A 48 1.45 8.25 -5.06
N ASP A 49 2.49 9.10 -5.05
CA ASP A 49 3.25 9.41 -6.28
C ASP A 49 4.00 8.17 -6.81
N LEU A 50 4.62 7.39 -5.91
CA LEU A 50 5.26 6.12 -6.25
C LEU A 50 4.23 5.15 -6.87
N THR A 51 3.07 4.99 -6.23
CA THR A 51 1.99 4.13 -6.71
C THR A 51 1.52 4.54 -8.11
N ALA A 52 1.31 5.83 -8.35
CA ALA A 52 0.88 6.32 -9.66
C ALA A 52 1.92 6.06 -10.77
N LYS A 53 3.21 6.27 -10.48
CA LYS A 53 4.31 5.94 -11.40
C LYS A 53 4.37 4.44 -11.67
N THR A 54 4.32 3.62 -10.63
CA THR A 54 4.36 2.15 -10.73
C THR A 54 3.18 1.61 -11.53
N MET A 55 1.96 2.09 -11.28
CA MET A 55 0.74 1.51 -11.87
C MET A 55 0.36 2.09 -13.22
N ARG A 56 0.85 3.27 -13.59
CA ARG A 56 0.44 3.96 -14.83
C ARG A 56 1.57 4.60 -15.62
N GLY A 57 2.79 4.63 -15.09
CA GLY A 57 3.98 5.04 -15.82
C GLY A 57 4.39 4.02 -16.89
N PRO A 58 5.40 4.37 -17.71
CA PRO A 58 6.02 3.45 -18.66
C PRO A 58 6.50 2.18 -17.97
N SER A 59 6.21 1.02 -18.55
CA SER A 59 6.61 -0.28 -18.01
C SER A 59 6.56 -1.34 -19.10
N PHE A 60 7.32 -2.43 -18.92
CA PHE A 60 7.16 -3.66 -19.69
C PHE A 60 5.76 -4.29 -19.50
N TRP A 61 5.15 -4.06 -18.34
CA TRP A 61 3.84 -4.60 -17.99
C TRP A 61 2.71 -3.66 -18.40
N THR A 62 1.67 -4.22 -18.99
CA THR A 62 0.42 -3.49 -19.24
C THR A 62 -0.23 -3.07 -17.91
N ALA A 63 -1.23 -2.18 -17.96
CA ALA A 63 -2.00 -1.84 -16.77
C ALA A 63 -2.66 -3.09 -16.15
N GLY A 64 -3.31 -3.92 -16.97
CA GLY A 64 -3.93 -5.17 -16.53
C GLY A 64 -2.97 -6.17 -15.88
N GLU A 65 -1.78 -6.34 -16.44
CA GLU A 65 -0.75 -7.21 -15.86
C GLU A 65 -0.26 -6.70 -14.49
N ARG A 66 -0.13 -5.38 -14.31
CA ARG A 66 0.21 -4.80 -13.01
C ARG A 66 -0.91 -5.01 -11.98
N GLU A 67 -2.17 -4.89 -12.37
CA GLU A 67 -3.31 -5.22 -11.50
C GLU A 67 -3.33 -6.72 -11.15
N TYR A 68 -2.95 -7.60 -12.08
CA TYR A 68 -2.82 -9.04 -11.81
C TYR A 68 -1.73 -9.32 -10.78
N LEU A 69 -0.54 -8.74 -10.91
CA LEU A 69 0.54 -8.86 -9.92
C LEU A 69 0.11 -8.31 -8.54
N ALA A 70 -0.64 -7.21 -8.52
CA ALA A 70 -1.23 -6.64 -7.32
C ALA A 70 -2.22 -7.61 -6.65
N MET A 71 -3.12 -8.21 -7.43
CA MET A 71 -4.09 -9.21 -6.98
C MET A 71 -3.37 -10.43 -6.38
N ARG A 72 -2.38 -11.00 -7.07
CA ARG A 72 -1.59 -12.15 -6.59
C ARG A 72 -0.87 -11.86 -5.28
N THR A 73 -0.29 -10.67 -5.16
CA THR A 73 0.31 -10.19 -3.89
C THR A 73 -0.73 -10.13 -2.77
N SER A 74 -1.95 -9.71 -3.09
CA SER A 74 -3.06 -9.59 -2.13
C SER A 74 -3.60 -10.94 -1.66
N GLU A 75 -3.69 -11.92 -2.56
CA GLU A 75 -4.04 -13.30 -2.22
C GLU A 75 -3.02 -13.93 -1.28
N ARG A 76 -1.72 -13.79 -1.61
CA ARG A 76 -0.62 -14.27 -0.77
C ARG A 76 -0.63 -13.66 0.63
N LEU A 77 -0.91 -12.36 0.73
CA LEU A 77 -1.00 -11.65 2.01
C LEU A 77 -2.35 -11.80 2.71
N GLN A 78 -3.27 -12.60 2.14
CA GLN A 78 -4.60 -12.86 2.67
C GLN A 78 -5.37 -11.58 2.98
N CYS A 79 -5.46 -10.69 1.99
CA CYS A 79 -6.15 -9.41 2.12
C CYS A 79 -7.37 -9.38 1.18
N PRO A 80 -8.57 -9.71 1.69
CA PRO A 80 -9.80 -9.76 0.89
C PRO A 80 -10.14 -8.43 0.23
N PHE A 81 -9.95 -7.32 0.94
CA PHE A 81 -10.23 -5.97 0.41
C PHE A 81 -9.46 -5.72 -0.89
N CYS A 82 -8.15 -5.98 -0.88
CA CYS A 82 -7.29 -5.71 -2.04
C CYS A 82 -7.51 -6.76 -3.14
N ALA A 83 -7.64 -8.05 -2.78
CA ALA A 83 -7.87 -9.11 -3.77
C ALA A 83 -9.13 -8.85 -4.60
N VAL A 84 -10.26 -8.51 -3.95
CA VAL A 84 -11.51 -8.18 -4.63
C VAL A 84 -11.39 -6.89 -5.46
N THR A 85 -10.73 -5.86 -4.91
CA THR A 85 -10.55 -4.58 -5.61
C THR A 85 -9.70 -4.74 -6.88
N HIS A 86 -8.62 -5.52 -6.82
CA HIS A 86 -7.75 -5.74 -7.98
C HIS A 86 -8.37 -6.69 -9.01
N ALA A 87 -9.14 -7.70 -8.58
CA ALA A 87 -9.91 -8.52 -9.51
C ALA A 87 -10.86 -7.68 -10.38
N GLU A 88 -11.56 -6.70 -9.78
CA GLU A 88 -12.40 -5.75 -10.53
C GLU A 88 -11.54 -4.81 -11.40
N LEU A 89 -10.38 -4.34 -10.92
CA LEU A 89 -9.50 -3.49 -11.71
C LEU A 89 -8.93 -4.19 -12.95
N ILE A 90 -8.66 -5.50 -12.89
CA ILE A 90 -8.24 -6.29 -14.05
C ILE A 90 -9.29 -6.19 -15.16
N GLN A 91 -10.58 -6.33 -14.82
CA GLN A 91 -11.68 -6.23 -15.79
C GLN A 91 -11.76 -4.84 -16.46
N ILE A 92 -11.33 -3.79 -15.77
CA ILE A 92 -11.34 -2.41 -16.27
C ILE A 92 -10.03 -2.08 -17.02
N ALA A 93 -8.89 -2.58 -16.55
CA ALA A 93 -7.56 -2.28 -17.06
C ALA A 93 -7.13 -3.16 -18.24
N GLY A 94 -7.86 -4.25 -18.49
CA GLY A 94 -7.60 -5.25 -19.51
C GLY A 94 -7.23 -6.58 -18.87
N ASP A 95 -8.03 -7.62 -19.10
CA ASP A 95 -7.72 -8.96 -18.61
C ASP A 95 -6.47 -9.51 -19.31
N PRO A 96 -5.40 -9.87 -18.58
CA PRO A 96 -4.18 -10.40 -19.18
C PRO A 96 -4.31 -11.87 -19.62
N SER A 97 -5.50 -12.48 -19.55
CA SER A 97 -5.72 -13.87 -19.93
C SER A 97 -5.74 -14.07 -21.46
N PRO A 98 -5.09 -15.12 -21.99
CA PRO A 98 -4.25 -16.10 -21.28
C PRO A 98 -2.91 -15.50 -20.83
N LEU A 99 -2.46 -15.87 -19.62
CA LEU A 99 -1.23 -15.34 -19.02
C LEU A 99 -0.01 -15.77 -19.83
N ARG A 100 0.80 -14.80 -20.27
CA ARG A 100 2.06 -15.06 -20.97
C ARG A 100 3.16 -15.58 -20.01
N PRO A 101 4.14 -16.36 -20.51
CA PRO A 101 5.19 -16.95 -19.68
C PRO A 101 5.95 -15.95 -18.80
N GLU A 102 6.21 -14.74 -19.30
CA GLU A 102 6.96 -13.72 -18.56
C GLU A 102 6.20 -13.26 -17.31
N LEU A 103 4.87 -13.12 -17.40
CA LEU A 103 4.04 -12.72 -16.25
C LEU A 103 3.99 -13.82 -15.19
N LEU A 104 3.94 -15.09 -15.61
CA LEU A 104 4.02 -16.24 -14.72
C LEU A 104 5.38 -16.30 -14.02
N ALA A 105 6.47 -16.10 -14.77
CA ALA A 105 7.83 -16.06 -14.23
C ALA A 105 8.03 -14.89 -13.26
N ALA A 106 7.50 -13.70 -13.57
CA ALA A 106 7.51 -12.57 -12.66
C ALA A 106 6.73 -12.86 -11.37
N SER A 107 5.54 -13.45 -11.46
CA SER A 107 4.76 -13.84 -10.27
C SER A 107 5.52 -14.84 -9.40
N ALA A 108 6.15 -15.86 -9.99
CA ALA A 108 6.95 -16.84 -9.25
C ALA A 108 8.17 -16.18 -8.58
N PHE A 109 8.90 -15.33 -9.30
CA PHE A 109 10.01 -14.56 -8.75
C PHE A 109 9.61 -13.70 -7.55
N LEU A 110 8.45 -13.06 -7.59
CA LEU A 110 7.95 -12.30 -6.43
C LEU A 110 7.62 -13.19 -5.23
N ASP A 111 7.33 -14.48 -5.44
CA ASP A 111 6.98 -15.42 -4.39
C ASP A 111 8.21 -16.03 -3.69
N ASP A 112 9.18 -16.50 -4.47
CA ASP A 112 10.31 -17.30 -3.97
C ASP A 112 11.71 -16.78 -4.39
N PHE A 113 11.77 -15.65 -5.10
CA PHE A 113 13.00 -15.05 -5.64
C PHE A 113 13.78 -15.93 -6.62
N THR A 114 13.16 -16.96 -7.20
CA THR A 114 13.75 -17.71 -8.32
C THR A 114 13.99 -16.76 -9.49
N PRO A 115 15.25 -16.53 -9.91
CA PRO A 115 15.56 -15.58 -10.97
C PRO A 115 14.81 -15.94 -12.25
N PRO A 116 13.98 -15.04 -12.77
CA PRO A 116 13.14 -15.35 -13.91
C PRO A 116 13.88 -15.11 -15.23
N ASP A 117 13.57 -15.89 -16.27
CA ASP A 117 14.04 -15.62 -17.64
C ASP A 117 13.23 -14.46 -18.25
N LEU A 118 13.52 -13.25 -17.79
CA LEU A 118 12.87 -12.02 -18.25
C LEU A 118 13.83 -10.83 -18.19
N PRO A 119 13.57 -9.77 -18.99
CA PRO A 119 14.40 -8.57 -18.95
C PRO A 119 14.47 -8.00 -17.54
N ARG A 120 15.67 -7.60 -17.13
CA ARG A 120 15.91 -7.09 -15.77
C ARG A 120 14.96 -5.96 -15.39
N ASP A 121 14.72 -5.02 -16.29
CA ASP A 121 13.82 -3.89 -16.03
C ASP A 121 12.36 -4.35 -15.83
N ALA A 122 11.93 -5.43 -16.49
CA ALA A 122 10.62 -6.03 -16.24
C ALA A 122 10.55 -6.66 -14.84
N ALA A 123 11.61 -7.30 -14.38
CA ALA A 123 11.71 -7.83 -13.01
C ALA A 123 11.61 -6.70 -11.97
N VAL A 124 12.31 -5.60 -12.21
CA VAL A 124 12.32 -4.42 -11.35
C VAL A 124 10.94 -3.76 -11.30
N ASP A 125 10.27 -3.63 -12.44
CA ASP A 125 8.90 -3.11 -12.49
C ASP A 125 7.93 -3.99 -11.69
N ALA A 126 8.07 -5.32 -11.78
CA ALA A 126 7.27 -6.25 -10.98
C ALA A 126 7.57 -6.11 -9.48
N LEU A 127 8.83 -5.92 -9.09
CA LEU A 127 9.21 -5.62 -7.69
C LEU A 127 8.61 -4.30 -7.20
N ASN A 128 8.55 -3.27 -8.05
CA ASN A 128 7.90 -2.00 -7.70
C ASN A 128 6.40 -2.18 -7.45
N VAL A 129 5.71 -2.98 -8.27
CA VAL A 129 4.30 -3.34 -8.05
C VAL A 129 4.14 -4.08 -6.72
N SER A 130 4.97 -5.10 -6.49
CA SER A 130 4.98 -5.85 -5.22
C SER A 130 5.22 -4.94 -4.02
N LEU A 131 6.20 -4.05 -4.07
CA LEU A 131 6.50 -3.08 -3.00
C LEU A 131 5.25 -2.29 -2.60
N VAL A 132 4.53 -1.71 -3.57
CA VAL A 132 3.31 -0.93 -3.31
C VAL A 132 2.26 -1.81 -2.63
N PHE A 133 1.95 -2.97 -3.19
CA PHE A 133 0.86 -3.78 -2.68
C PHE A 133 1.22 -4.52 -1.41
N GLN A 134 2.48 -4.80 -1.14
CA GLN A 134 2.93 -5.29 0.15
C GLN A 134 2.68 -4.29 1.28
N VAL A 135 2.79 -2.99 1.01
CA VAL A 135 2.42 -1.95 1.98
C VAL A 135 0.90 -1.89 2.13
N VAL A 136 0.16 -1.67 1.04
CA VAL A 136 -1.30 -1.47 1.09
C VAL A 136 -2.01 -2.66 1.72
N ASN A 137 -1.64 -3.89 1.38
CA ASN A 137 -2.25 -5.10 1.93
C ASN A 137 -2.07 -5.21 3.44
N ARG A 138 -0.87 -4.91 3.97
CA ARG A 138 -0.62 -4.94 5.41
C ARG A 138 -1.41 -3.86 6.13
N LEU A 139 -1.46 -2.64 5.58
CA LEU A 139 -2.28 -1.57 6.15
C LEU A 139 -3.78 -1.93 6.13
N ALA A 140 -4.26 -2.50 5.03
CA ALA A 140 -5.65 -2.92 4.91
C ALA A 140 -6.01 -4.01 5.93
N ASN A 141 -5.16 -5.01 6.07
CA ASN A 141 -5.32 -6.08 7.05
C ASN A 141 -5.28 -5.54 8.49
N VAL A 142 -4.34 -4.65 8.83
CA VAL A 142 -4.16 -4.12 10.20
C VAL A 142 -5.24 -3.11 10.57
N PHE A 143 -5.64 -2.22 9.66
CA PHE A 143 -6.64 -1.19 9.95
C PHE A 143 -8.08 -1.64 9.69
N GLY A 144 -8.27 -2.87 9.19
CA GLY A 144 -9.58 -3.45 8.94
C GLY A 144 -10.32 -2.69 7.84
N PHE A 145 -9.73 -2.62 6.65
CA PHE A 145 -10.38 -1.98 5.51
C PHE A 145 -11.56 -2.81 5.03
N GLU A 146 -12.68 -2.14 4.76
CA GLU A 146 -13.89 -2.78 4.28
C GLU A 146 -14.41 -2.10 3.00
N LEU A 147 -14.99 -2.91 2.11
CA LEU A 147 -15.72 -2.40 0.95
C LEU A 147 -17.18 -2.16 1.34
N GLN A 148 -17.57 -0.90 1.46
CA GLN A 148 -18.97 -0.52 1.64
C GLN A 148 -19.74 -0.60 0.31
N PRO A 149 -21.08 -0.71 0.34
CA PRO A 149 -21.90 -0.77 -0.86
C PRO A 149 -21.58 0.37 -1.86
N GLY A 150 -21.36 0.00 -3.12
CA GLY A 150 -21.03 0.93 -4.20
C GLY A 150 -19.55 1.36 -4.29
N GLN A 151 -18.74 1.13 -3.26
CA GLN A 151 -17.32 1.53 -3.25
C GLN A 151 -16.48 0.78 -4.26
N LEU A 152 -16.75 -0.51 -4.49
CA LEU A 152 -15.98 -1.31 -5.44
C LEU A 152 -16.04 -0.67 -6.84
N LYS A 153 -17.23 -0.61 -7.44
CA LYS A 153 -17.43 -0.09 -8.80
C LYS A 153 -17.07 1.39 -8.94
N SER A 154 -17.45 2.23 -7.99
CA SER A 154 -17.13 3.67 -8.05
C SER A 154 -15.64 3.93 -7.83
N GLY A 155 -15.03 3.22 -6.88
CA GLY A 155 -13.63 3.36 -6.51
C GLY A 155 -12.70 2.88 -7.60
N THR A 156 -12.90 1.68 -8.16
CA THR A 156 -12.03 1.12 -9.21
C THR A 156 -12.09 1.92 -10.50
N ARG A 157 -13.28 2.40 -10.90
CA ARG A 157 -13.42 3.33 -12.04
C ARG A 157 -12.67 4.63 -11.81
N SER A 158 -12.76 5.20 -10.61
CA SER A 158 -12.04 6.43 -10.27
C SER A 158 -10.52 6.21 -10.26
N LEU A 159 -10.04 5.13 -9.64
CA LEU A 159 -8.63 4.74 -9.62
C LEU A 159 -8.08 4.56 -11.03
N HIS A 160 -8.80 3.83 -11.89
CA HIS A 160 -8.40 3.64 -13.29
C HIS A 160 -8.41 4.97 -14.06
N ARG A 161 -9.45 5.79 -13.91
CA ARG A 161 -9.61 7.07 -14.62
C ARG A 161 -8.54 8.09 -14.26
N PHE A 162 -8.19 8.20 -12.97
CA PHE A 162 -7.22 9.17 -12.48
C PHE A 162 -5.81 8.60 -12.33
N GLY A 163 -5.64 7.30 -12.60
CA GLY A 163 -4.36 6.63 -12.59
C GLY A 163 -3.65 6.70 -11.24
N TYR A 164 -4.38 6.42 -10.16
CA TYR A 164 -3.89 6.50 -8.77
C TYR A 164 -3.43 7.88 -8.29
N ARG A 165 -3.64 8.94 -9.07
CA ARG A 165 -3.24 10.30 -8.69
C ARG A 165 -4.29 10.99 -7.83
N PHE A 166 -3.81 11.75 -6.87
CA PHE A 166 -4.60 12.69 -6.07
C PHE A 166 -4.14 14.13 -6.31
N PRO A 167 -5.02 15.13 -6.12
CA PRO A 167 -4.63 16.53 -6.21
C PRO A 167 -3.44 16.89 -5.32
N ARG A 168 -2.48 17.67 -5.85
CA ARG A 168 -1.23 18.03 -5.14
C ARG A 168 -1.43 18.82 -3.86
N PHE A 169 -2.54 19.55 -3.74
CA PHE A 169 -2.87 20.24 -2.48
C PHE A 169 -3.24 19.26 -1.34
N LEU A 170 -3.53 17.99 -1.66
CA LEU A 170 -3.75 16.92 -0.68
C LEU A 170 -2.46 16.17 -0.35
N THR A 171 -1.62 15.93 -1.36
CA THR A 171 -0.45 15.05 -1.25
C THR A 171 0.86 15.78 -0.98
N GLY A 172 0.90 17.10 -1.14
CA GLY A 172 2.12 17.88 -0.98
C GLY A 172 3.11 17.67 -2.15
N PRO A 173 4.36 18.15 -2.01
CA PRO A 173 5.35 18.17 -3.08
C PRO A 173 6.07 16.84 -3.32
N GLY A 174 5.83 15.82 -2.49
CA GLY A 174 6.63 14.59 -2.44
C GLY A 174 6.87 13.94 -3.81
N GLU A 175 8.08 13.43 -3.99
CA GLU A 175 8.50 12.65 -5.15
C GLU A 175 8.60 11.17 -4.76
N GLY A 176 7.78 10.34 -5.38
CA GLY A 176 7.73 8.91 -5.13
C GLY A 176 8.93 8.19 -5.71
N THR A 177 9.88 7.83 -4.85
CA THR A 177 10.96 6.86 -5.11
C THR A 177 11.08 5.92 -3.91
N THR A 178 11.74 4.78 -4.10
CA THR A 178 11.99 3.82 -3.00
C THR A 178 12.89 4.41 -1.90
N ALA A 179 13.90 5.19 -2.29
CA ALA A 179 14.78 5.90 -1.37
C ALA A 179 14.02 6.96 -0.56
N GLU A 180 13.16 7.73 -1.22
CA GLU A 180 12.37 8.77 -0.57
C GLU A 180 11.29 8.17 0.35
N LEU A 181 10.67 7.05 -0.03
CA LEU A 181 9.76 6.31 0.85
C LEU A 181 10.47 5.85 2.12
N ARG A 182 11.67 5.28 1.98
CA ARG A 182 12.51 4.86 3.12
C ARG A 182 12.84 6.05 4.02
N ARG A 183 13.30 7.16 3.46
CA ARG A 183 13.65 8.39 4.19
C ARG A 183 12.44 8.97 4.93
N ALA A 184 11.31 9.15 4.24
CA ALA A 184 10.12 9.76 4.80
C ALA A 184 9.57 8.94 5.99
N VAL A 185 9.48 7.62 5.82
CA VAL A 185 8.87 6.74 6.81
C VAL A 185 9.82 6.39 7.96
N LEU A 186 11.13 6.31 7.75
CA LEU A 186 12.08 5.85 8.80
C LEU A 186 12.90 6.96 9.45
N GLU A 187 13.16 8.05 8.73
CA GLU A 187 14.15 9.06 9.17
C GLU A 187 13.55 10.45 9.38
N ALA A 188 12.60 10.86 8.54
CA ALA A 188 12.02 12.21 8.61
C ALA A 188 11.30 12.47 9.96
N PRO A 189 11.19 13.72 10.41
CA PRO A 189 10.45 14.06 11.63
C PRO A 189 9.00 13.56 11.59
N ALA A 190 8.55 12.98 12.69
CA ALA A 190 7.24 12.35 12.85
C ALA A 190 6.77 12.44 14.32
N HIS A 191 5.61 11.88 14.68
CA HIS A 191 5.21 11.79 16.10
C HIS A 191 6.08 10.79 16.87
N THR A 192 6.50 9.72 16.19
CA THR A 192 7.33 8.66 16.74
C THR A 192 8.82 8.90 16.46
N PRO A 193 9.72 8.59 17.41
CA PRO A 193 11.17 8.65 17.19
C PRO A 193 11.61 7.77 16.02
N ALA A 194 12.67 8.18 15.32
CA ALA A 194 13.23 7.41 14.20
C ALA A 194 13.71 6.02 14.64
N GLU A 195 14.23 5.89 15.87
CA GLU A 195 14.65 4.63 16.46
C GLU A 195 13.49 3.64 16.56
N LEU A 196 12.33 4.11 17.01
CA LEU A 196 11.12 3.27 17.13
C LEU A 196 10.62 2.84 15.75
N ARG A 197 10.62 3.74 14.76
CA ARG A 197 10.21 3.41 13.39
C ARG A 197 11.18 2.44 12.72
N ARG A 198 12.49 2.56 12.95
CA ARG A 198 13.48 1.58 12.49
C ARG A 198 13.28 0.23 13.16
N ALA A 199 13.02 0.19 14.47
CA ALA A 199 12.66 -1.04 15.18
C ALA A 199 11.36 -1.66 14.64
N ALA A 200 10.35 -0.84 14.32
CA ALA A 200 9.12 -1.35 13.69
C ALA A 200 9.42 -1.93 12.30
N ALA A 201 10.25 -1.23 11.52
CA ALA A 201 10.69 -1.64 10.19
C ALA A 201 11.64 -2.84 10.19
N SER A 202 12.23 -3.23 11.32
CA SER A 202 12.93 -4.52 11.55
C SER A 202 12.02 -5.58 12.17
N GLY A 203 10.88 -5.21 12.76
CA GLY A 203 9.89 -6.11 13.37
C GLY A 203 10.02 -6.23 14.88
N GLU A 204 10.81 -5.36 15.51
CA GLU A 204 11.20 -5.42 16.93
C GLU A 204 10.38 -4.46 17.81
N ALA A 205 9.53 -3.61 17.24
CA ALA A 205 8.71 -2.67 18.01
C ALA A 205 7.47 -3.33 18.65
N TRP A 206 7.23 -2.97 19.91
CA TRP A 206 6.03 -3.31 20.69
C TRP A 206 5.76 -4.82 20.80
N GLY A 207 6.77 -5.55 21.29
CA GLY A 207 6.68 -6.99 21.49
C GLY A 207 6.59 -7.73 20.14
N SER A 208 5.53 -8.51 19.95
CA SER A 208 5.31 -9.23 18.68
C SER A 208 4.57 -8.40 17.63
N TYR A 209 4.06 -7.21 17.97
CA TYR A 209 3.16 -6.47 17.09
C TYR A 209 3.78 -6.16 15.71
N ALA A 210 4.95 -5.52 15.69
CA ALA A 210 5.59 -5.17 14.42
C ALA A 210 5.95 -6.42 13.60
N ALA A 211 6.45 -7.48 14.24
CA ALA A 211 6.69 -8.76 13.58
C ALA A 211 5.41 -9.32 12.95
N THR A 212 4.28 -9.29 13.66
CA THR A 212 2.98 -9.74 13.14
C THR A 212 2.51 -8.88 11.96
N VAL A 213 2.64 -7.55 12.01
CA VAL A 213 2.32 -6.68 10.86
C VAL A 213 3.13 -7.11 9.63
N ARG A 214 4.41 -7.44 9.82
CA ARG A 214 5.29 -7.83 8.71
C ARG A 214 4.94 -9.17 8.09
N THR A 215 4.63 -10.19 8.90
CA THR A 215 4.55 -11.59 8.43
C THR A 215 3.13 -12.14 8.39
N ALA A 216 2.22 -11.64 9.22
CA ALA A 216 0.89 -12.20 9.43
C ALA A 216 -0.16 -11.11 9.73
N SER A 217 -0.11 -9.97 9.02
CA SER A 217 -1.00 -8.82 9.26
C SER A 217 -2.49 -9.15 9.31
N HIS A 218 -2.95 -10.18 8.58
CA HIS A 218 -4.34 -10.65 8.56
C HIS A 218 -4.80 -11.23 9.91
N LEU A 219 -3.87 -11.58 10.81
CA LEU A 219 -4.17 -12.06 12.16
C LEU A 219 -4.35 -10.94 13.18
N ILE A 220 -4.06 -9.67 12.83
CA ILE A 220 -4.24 -8.55 13.75
C ILE A 220 -5.74 -8.23 13.88
N THR A 221 -6.20 -8.23 15.12
CA THR A 221 -7.61 -8.08 15.49
C THR A 221 -7.91 -6.71 16.08
N ASP A 222 -9.20 -6.46 16.33
CA ASP A 222 -9.66 -5.27 17.05
C ASP A 222 -9.09 -5.24 18.49
N ASP A 223 -8.99 -6.40 19.14
CA ASP A 223 -8.46 -6.54 20.50
C ASP A 223 -6.96 -6.19 20.57
N ASP A 224 -6.18 -6.57 19.55
CA ASP A 224 -4.77 -6.20 19.45
C ASP A 224 -4.60 -4.67 19.41
N ILE A 225 -5.41 -4.01 18.56
CA ILE A 225 -5.38 -2.56 18.42
C ILE A 225 -5.92 -1.87 19.69
N ALA A 226 -6.96 -2.42 20.31
CA ALA A 226 -7.51 -1.90 21.56
C ALA A 226 -6.50 -1.97 22.72
N ARG A 227 -5.69 -3.04 22.79
CA ARG A 227 -4.58 -3.14 23.76
C ARG A 227 -3.53 -2.07 23.52
N LEU A 228 -3.09 -1.85 22.28
CA LEU A 228 -2.10 -0.80 21.97
C LEU A 228 -2.60 0.59 22.36
N LYS A 229 -3.90 0.87 22.17
CA LYS A 229 -4.52 2.15 22.54
C LYS A 229 -4.50 2.45 24.05
N GLN A 230 -4.19 1.48 24.90
CA GLN A 230 -4.06 1.70 26.35
C GLN A 230 -2.80 2.52 26.68
N ASP A 231 -1.72 2.32 25.91
CA ASP A 231 -0.40 2.91 26.18
C ASP A 231 0.10 3.84 25.04
N HIS A 232 -0.56 3.83 23.88
CA HIS A 232 -0.15 4.56 22.68
C HIS A 232 -1.30 5.32 22.04
N THR A 233 -0.98 6.49 21.47
CA THR A 233 -1.91 7.27 20.67
C THR A 233 -2.19 6.60 19.33
N GLU A 234 -3.33 6.90 18.70
CA GLU A 234 -3.62 6.37 17.36
C GLU A 234 -2.64 6.89 16.30
N ASP A 235 -2.04 8.07 16.50
CA ASP A 235 -0.96 8.59 15.64
C ASP A 235 0.30 7.73 15.73
N GLU A 236 0.72 7.35 16.93
CA GLU A 236 1.86 6.47 17.13
C GLU A 236 1.58 5.08 16.54
N ILE A 237 0.38 4.53 16.77
CA ILE A 237 -0.02 3.23 16.20
C ILE A 237 0.00 3.28 14.68
N PHE A 238 -0.52 4.36 14.08
CA PHE A 238 -0.47 4.55 12.64
C PHE A 238 0.97 4.58 12.12
N GLU A 239 1.85 5.41 12.71
CA GLU A 239 3.24 5.55 12.25
C GLU A 239 4.06 4.26 12.40
N VAL A 240 3.91 3.54 13.52
CA VAL A 240 4.57 2.25 13.75
C VAL A 240 4.06 1.18 12.79
N THR A 241 2.74 1.13 12.53
CA THR A 241 2.17 0.19 11.55
C THR A 241 2.71 0.45 10.14
N VAL A 242 2.75 1.73 9.73
CA VAL A 242 3.27 2.13 8.42
C VAL A 242 4.75 1.78 8.32
N ALA A 243 5.55 2.05 9.36
CA ALA A 243 6.97 1.70 9.37
C ALA A 243 7.20 0.18 9.28
N ALA A 244 6.42 -0.63 10.00
CA ALA A 244 6.49 -2.09 9.90
C ALA A 244 6.09 -2.60 8.50
N ALA A 245 5.00 -2.08 7.93
CA ALA A 245 4.53 -2.46 6.60
C ALA A 245 5.54 -2.08 5.50
N VAL A 246 6.07 -0.85 5.55
CA VAL A 246 7.09 -0.35 4.62
C VAL A 246 8.41 -1.11 4.81
N GLY A 247 8.83 -1.40 6.04
CA GLY A 247 10.01 -2.19 6.32
C GLY A 247 9.96 -3.60 5.73
N ALA A 248 8.82 -4.29 5.87
CA ALA A 248 8.60 -5.59 5.22
C ALA A 248 8.66 -5.50 3.69
N ALA A 249 7.98 -4.51 3.11
CA ALA A 249 7.91 -4.33 1.66
C ALA A 249 9.28 -3.97 1.07
N LEU A 250 10.04 -3.08 1.72
CA LEU A 250 11.41 -2.73 1.33
C LEU A 250 12.36 -3.92 1.48
N SER A 251 12.23 -4.73 2.54
CA SER A 251 13.07 -5.93 2.72
C SER A 251 12.88 -6.93 1.58
N HIS A 252 11.63 -7.14 1.13
CA HIS A 252 11.33 -7.98 -0.01
C HIS A 252 11.87 -7.38 -1.32
N TYR A 253 11.64 -6.09 -1.55
CA TYR A 253 12.17 -5.36 -2.70
C TYR A 253 13.69 -5.46 -2.79
N ASP A 254 14.40 -5.11 -1.71
CA ASP A 254 15.88 -5.13 -1.65
C ASP A 254 16.43 -6.56 -1.84
N THR A 255 15.73 -7.59 -1.34
CA THR A 255 16.10 -8.99 -1.58
C THR A 255 15.96 -9.33 -3.06
N GLY A 256 14.83 -9.00 -3.68
CA GLY A 256 14.63 -9.21 -5.12
C GLY A 256 15.69 -8.50 -5.96
N ARG A 257 16.03 -7.25 -5.62
CA ARG A 257 17.11 -6.49 -6.29
C ARG A 257 18.47 -7.20 -6.22
N LYS A 258 18.83 -7.79 -5.07
CA LYS A 258 20.06 -8.59 -4.93
C LYS A 258 20.08 -9.82 -5.85
N PHE A 259 18.96 -10.53 -5.97
CA PHE A 259 18.84 -11.66 -6.91
C PHE A 259 18.92 -11.23 -8.38
N LEU A 260 18.68 -9.94 -8.68
CA LEU A 260 18.87 -9.33 -10.00
C LEU A 260 20.24 -8.66 -10.18
N GLY A 261 21.16 -8.84 -9.22
CA GLY A 261 22.56 -8.41 -9.29
C GLY A 261 22.86 -6.97 -8.84
N ASP A 262 22.06 -6.36 -7.96
CA ASP A 262 22.43 -5.12 -7.25
C ASP A 262 23.16 -5.35 -5.92
#